data_AF-A0A432PYI5-F1
#
_entry.id   AF-A0A432PYI5-F1
#
_cell.length_a   1.000
_cell.length_b   1.000
_cell.length_c   1.000
_cell.angle_alpha   90.00
_cell.angle_beta   90.00
_cell.angle_gamma   90.00
#
_symmetry.space_group_name_H-M   'P 1'
#
loop_
_entity.id
_entity.type
_entity.pdbx_description
1 polymer ?
#
loop_
_entity_poly.entity_id
_entity_poly.type
_entity_poly.pdbx_seq_one_letter_code
_entity_poly.pdbx_strand_id
1 'polypeptide(L)'
;MNLFEYKLSVVRQVMDKYETASEVKFTSELSKGSLVNALGRKKKLPKREAKFTKYVIYTVDVEKIIDMMEEPYRTIIKKRYYDASLDTVKRDFNLKDKREAYFLVKRAINKFYDLLENYWK
;
A
#
# COMPACT_ATOMS: atom_id res chain seq x y z
N MET A 1 -6.09 -0.63 -17.54
CA MET A 1 -5.93 -0.70 -16.08
C MET A 1 -7.25 -0.29 -15.46
N ASN A 2 -7.92 -1.16 -14.72
CA ASN A 2 -9.16 -0.82 -14.01
C ASN A 2 -8.84 -0.04 -12.70
N LEU A 3 -9.85 0.59 -12.09
CA LEU A 3 -9.64 1.40 -10.88
C LEU A 3 -8.99 0.61 -9.74
N PHE A 4 -9.33 -0.67 -9.61
CA PHE A 4 -8.74 -1.52 -8.57
C PHE A 4 -7.26 -1.81 -8.83
N GLU A 5 -6.89 -2.15 -10.06
CA GLU A 5 -5.49 -2.36 -10.48
C GLU A 5 -4.65 -1.11 -10.26
N TYR A 6 -5.22 0.07 -10.53
CA TYR A 6 -4.57 1.33 -10.23
C TYR A 6 -4.34 1.52 -8.72
N LYS A 7 -5.39 1.34 -7.89
CA LYS A 7 -5.27 1.43 -6.44
C LYS A 7 -4.22 0.45 -5.92
N LEU A 8 -4.26 -0.81 -6.37
CA LEU A 8 -3.27 -1.83 -6.02
C LEU A 8 -1.84 -1.41 -6.43
N SER A 9 -1.65 -0.87 -7.64
CA SER A 9 -0.34 -0.37 -8.08
C SER A 9 0.19 0.75 -7.18
N VAL A 10 -0.67 1.65 -6.71
CA VAL A 10 -0.26 2.71 -5.78
C VAL A 10 0.14 2.11 -4.44
N VAL A 11 -0.71 1.25 -3.87
CA VAL A 11 -0.45 0.60 -2.58
C VAL A 11 0.87 -0.16 -2.61
N ARG A 12 1.12 -0.94 -3.68
CA ARG A 12 2.41 -1.63 -3.91
C ARG A 12 3.58 -0.66 -3.89
N GLN A 13 3.54 0.40 -4.69
CA GLN A 13 4.65 1.37 -4.75
C GLN A 13 4.91 2.06 -3.41
N VAL A 14 3.86 2.39 -2.65
CA VAL A 14 3.99 3.01 -1.32
C VAL A 14 4.64 2.02 -0.36
N MET A 15 4.16 0.78 -0.32
CA MET A 15 4.69 -0.26 0.55
C MET A 15 6.11 -0.68 0.20
N ASP A 16 6.44 -0.83 -1.09
CA ASP A 16 7.81 -1.11 -1.57
C ASP A 16 8.82 -0.07 -1.05
N LYS A 17 8.45 1.21 -1.17
CA LYS A 17 9.28 2.33 -0.73
C LYS A 17 9.34 2.46 0.79
N TYR A 18 8.22 2.18 1.46
CA TYR A 18 8.16 2.13 2.92
C TYR A 18 9.07 1.04 3.48
N GLU A 19 8.99 -0.18 2.93
CA GLU A 19 9.83 -1.32 3.31
C GLU A 19 11.31 -1.01 3.08
N THR A 20 11.66 -0.54 1.88
CA THR A 20 13.04 -0.13 1.57
C THR A 20 13.56 0.92 2.56
N ALA A 21 12.75 1.94 2.88
CA ALA A 21 13.15 2.97 3.83
C ALA A 21 13.19 2.47 5.29
N SER A 22 12.38 1.48 5.65
CA SER A 22 12.40 0.83 6.97
C SER A 22 13.63 -0.07 7.15
N GLU A 23 14.02 -0.78 6.10
CA GLU A 23 15.25 -1.59 6.04
C GLU A 23 16.49 -0.69 6.10
N VAL A 24 16.47 0.43 5.36
CA VAL A 24 17.54 1.44 5.43
C VAL A 24 17.66 2.01 6.84
N LYS A 25 16.54 2.38 7.50
CA LYS A 25 16.54 2.80 8.92
C LYS A 25 17.13 1.76 9.87
N PHE A 26 16.90 0.47 9.61
CA PHE A 26 17.50 -0.62 10.41
C PHE A 26 19.01 -0.78 10.17
N THR A 27 19.48 -0.47 8.97
CA THR A 27 20.92 -0.50 8.65
C THR A 27 21.67 0.79 9.00
N SER A 28 20.95 1.90 9.25
CA SER A 28 21.54 3.20 9.53
C SER A 28 20.99 3.80 10.83
N GLU A 29 21.78 3.72 11.90
CA GLU A 29 21.77 4.69 13.01
C GLU A 29 22.09 6.15 12.56
N LEU A 30 22.05 6.46 11.26
CA LEU A 30 22.55 7.73 10.73
C LEU A 30 21.60 8.40 9.72
N SER A 31 21.17 9.59 10.14
CA SER A 31 20.70 10.76 9.38
C SER A 31 19.26 10.75 8.85
N LYS A 32 18.50 11.73 9.34
CA LYS A 32 17.18 12.13 8.85
C LYS A 32 17.24 12.47 7.36
N GLY A 33 16.49 11.73 6.55
CA GLY A 33 16.00 12.22 5.25
C GLY A 33 16.34 11.31 4.07
N SER A 34 15.51 10.30 3.83
CA SER A 34 15.48 9.61 2.54
C SER A 34 14.35 10.20 1.70
N LEU A 35 14.70 11.11 0.78
CA LEU A 35 13.80 11.67 -0.23
C LEU A 35 13.44 10.58 -1.25
N VAL A 36 12.16 10.24 -1.30
CA VAL A 36 11.62 9.32 -2.30
C VAL A 36 11.45 10.07 -3.61
N ASN A 37 12.38 9.86 -4.56
CA ASN A 37 12.17 10.32 -5.93
C ASN A 37 11.10 9.45 -6.63
N ALA A 38 10.10 10.10 -7.21
CA ALA A 38 9.08 9.43 -8.03
C ALA A 38 9.69 8.99 -9.39
N LEU A 39 9.29 7.81 -9.87
CA LEU A 39 9.75 7.27 -11.17
C LEU A 39 9.39 8.23 -12.32
N GLY A 40 10.33 8.37 -13.26
CA GLY A 40 10.17 9.20 -14.46
C GLY A 40 8.96 8.80 -15.29
N ARG A 41 8.14 9.80 -15.66
CA ARG A 41 6.93 9.70 -16.49
C ARG A 41 7.14 8.81 -17.73
N LYS A 42 6.66 7.57 -17.69
CA LYS A 42 6.31 6.82 -18.91
C LYS A 42 4.80 6.70 -19.01
N LYS A 43 4.25 7.40 -20.01
CA LYS A 43 2.87 7.46 -20.48
C LYS A 43 1.89 8.17 -19.53
N LYS A 44 1.27 9.24 -20.06
CA LYS A 44 0.26 10.06 -19.38
C LYS A 44 -0.91 9.18 -18.92
N LEU A 45 -0.97 8.86 -17.63
CA LEU A 45 -2.21 8.44 -17.00
C LEU A 45 -3.23 9.60 -17.05
N PRO A 46 -4.52 9.35 -17.28
CA PRO A 46 -5.56 10.39 -17.31
C PRO A 46 -5.51 11.23 -16.04
N LYS A 47 -5.72 12.55 -16.16
CA LYS A 47 -5.49 13.55 -15.09
C LYS A 47 -6.16 13.26 -13.73
N ARG A 48 -7.15 12.36 -13.65
CA ARG A 48 -7.79 11.91 -12.40
C ARG A 48 -7.00 10.83 -11.65
N GLU A 49 -6.13 10.09 -12.33
CA GLU A 49 -5.40 8.90 -11.86
C GLU A 49 -3.94 9.21 -11.49
N ALA A 50 -3.54 10.47 -11.39
CA ALA A 50 -2.16 10.86 -11.07
C ALA A 50 -2.05 11.59 -9.73
N LYS A 51 -2.97 11.34 -8.77
CA LYS A 51 -3.04 12.09 -7.51
C LYS A 51 -1.72 12.07 -6.72
N PHE A 52 -0.99 10.97 -6.70
CA PHE A 52 0.21 10.84 -5.84
C PHE A 52 1.55 11.16 -6.50
N THR A 53 1.54 11.66 -7.73
CA THR A 53 2.78 11.96 -8.47
C THR A 53 3.53 13.21 -7.97
N LYS A 54 2.93 14.00 -7.08
CA LYS A 54 3.50 15.27 -6.57
C LYS A 54 3.63 15.34 -5.04
N TYR A 55 3.26 14.29 -4.32
CA TYR A 55 3.20 14.30 -2.85
C TYR A 55 4.38 13.55 -2.26
N VAL A 56 5.00 14.13 -1.23
CA VAL A 56 6.00 13.45 -0.39
C VAL A 56 5.23 12.69 0.70
N ILE A 57 5.50 11.40 0.82
CA ILE A 57 4.93 10.54 1.85
C ILE A 57 6.06 10.17 2.80
N TYR A 58 5.98 10.58 4.06
CA TYR A 58 6.96 10.16 5.05
C TYR A 58 6.63 8.75 5.54
N THR A 59 7.67 7.98 5.86
CA THR A 59 7.52 6.62 6.39
C THR A 59 6.69 6.58 7.67
N VAL A 60 6.80 7.60 8.52
CA VAL A 60 6.05 7.74 9.77
C VAL A 60 4.54 7.91 9.50
N ASP A 61 4.17 8.55 8.38
CA ASP A 61 2.77 8.75 8.04
C ASP A 61 2.16 7.46 7.45
N VAL A 62 2.95 6.71 6.67
CA VAL A 62 2.55 5.37 6.22
C VAL A 62 2.29 4.44 7.40
N GLU A 63 3.19 4.44 8.39
CA GLU A 63 3.05 3.64 9.61
C GLU A 63 1.79 4.02 10.40
N LYS A 64 1.54 5.33 10.61
CA LYS A 64 0.30 5.82 11.23
C LYS A 64 -0.94 5.37 10.45
N ILE A 65 -0.92 5.44 9.11
CA ILE A 65 -2.05 5.02 8.28
C ILE A 65 -2.29 3.51 8.42
N ILE A 66 -1.23 2.69 8.45
CA ILE A 66 -1.34 1.25 8.70
C ILE A 66 -1.96 1.01 10.09
N ASP A 67 -1.52 1.75 11.10
CA ASP A 67 -2.04 1.64 12.48
C ASP A 67 -3.49 2.11 12.62
N MET A 68 -3.97 3.00 11.75
CA MET A 68 -5.38 3.38 11.68
C MET A 68 -6.26 2.29 11.07
N MET A 69 -5.68 1.30 10.38
CA MET A 69 -6.46 0.20 9.82
C MET A 69 -6.88 -0.79 10.91
N GLU A 70 -8.13 -1.23 10.86
CA GLU A 70 -8.64 -2.33 11.68
C GLU A 70 -8.15 -3.70 11.17
N GLU A 71 -8.08 -4.70 12.05
CA GLU A 71 -7.88 -6.09 11.64
C GLU A 71 -9.14 -6.62 10.93
N PRO A 72 -9.01 -7.49 9.91
CA PRO A 72 -7.78 -8.09 9.38
C PRO A 72 -7.04 -7.25 8.31
N TYR A 73 -7.56 -6.07 7.97
CA TYR A 73 -7.05 -5.28 6.83
C TYR A 73 -5.65 -4.75 7.08
N ARG A 74 -5.32 -4.37 8.32
CA ARG A 74 -3.97 -4.00 8.73
C ARG A 74 -2.97 -5.11 8.40
N THR A 75 -3.24 -6.33 8.85
CA THR A 75 -2.40 -7.50 8.56
C THR A 75 -2.23 -7.74 7.07
N ILE A 76 -3.31 -7.59 6.30
CA ILE A 76 -3.27 -7.77 4.83
C ILE A 76 -2.32 -6.80 4.15
N ILE A 77 -2.34 -5.53 4.56
CA ILE A 77 -1.44 -4.51 3.99
C ILE A 77 -0.02 -4.72 4.48
N LYS A 78 0.18 -4.88 5.80
CA LYS A 78 1.50 -4.98 6.43
C LYS A 78 2.28 -6.23 6.01
N LYS A 79 1.60 -7.36 5.80
CA LYS A 79 2.22 -8.63 5.36
C LYS A 79 2.11 -8.87 3.86
N ARG A 80 1.69 -7.87 3.08
CA ARG A 80 1.54 -7.95 1.61
C ARG A 80 0.72 -9.15 1.12
N TYR A 81 -0.35 -9.50 1.81
CA TYR A 81 -1.24 -10.59 1.37
C TYR A 81 -1.90 -10.33 0.01
N TYR A 82 -1.87 -9.09 -0.49
CA TYR A 82 -2.28 -8.72 -1.85
C TYR A 82 -1.31 -9.16 -2.96
N ASP A 83 -0.08 -9.56 -2.60
CA ASP A 83 0.90 -10.19 -3.50
C ASP A 83 0.92 -11.72 -3.34
N ALA A 84 0.28 -12.26 -2.30
CA ALA A 84 0.18 -13.68 -2.03
C ALA A 84 -0.91 -14.36 -2.89
N SER A 85 -0.84 -15.69 -2.96
CA SER A 85 -1.90 -16.47 -3.60
C SER A 85 -3.21 -16.40 -2.79
N LEU A 86 -4.35 -16.43 -3.48
CA LEU A 86 -5.66 -16.45 -2.81
C LEU A 86 -5.86 -17.71 -1.95
N ASP A 87 -5.17 -18.82 -2.25
CA ASP A 87 -5.19 -20.01 -1.40
C ASP A 87 -4.50 -19.76 -0.06
N THR A 88 -3.37 -19.04 -0.07
CA THR A 88 -2.65 -18.63 1.15
C THR A 88 -3.54 -17.73 2.01
N VAL A 89 -4.14 -16.71 1.42
CA VAL A 89 -5.06 -15.80 2.13
C VAL A 89 -6.25 -16.57 2.69
N LYS A 90 -6.87 -17.45 1.89
CA LYS A 90 -8.01 -18.25 2.33
C LYS A 90 -7.66 -19.09 3.56
N ARG A 91 -6.52 -19.79 3.52
CA ARG A 91 -6.05 -20.65 4.61
C ARG A 91 -5.73 -19.84 5.87
N ASP A 92 -4.94 -18.79 5.73
CA ASP A 92 -4.41 -18.04 6.87
C ASP A 92 -5.49 -17.21 7.58
N PHE A 93 -6.54 -16.79 6.86
CA PHE A 93 -7.70 -16.08 7.42
C PHE A 93 -8.93 -16.98 7.63
N ASN A 94 -8.79 -18.30 7.47
CA ASN A 94 -9.85 -19.30 7.65
C ASN A 94 -11.16 -18.96 6.89
N LEU A 95 -11.03 -18.62 5.60
CA LEU A 95 -12.15 -18.21 4.74
C LEU A 95 -12.74 -19.41 3.99
N LYS A 96 -14.02 -19.31 3.60
CA LYS A 96 -14.74 -20.41 2.96
C LYS A 96 -14.26 -20.69 1.55
N ASP A 97 -14.01 -19.63 0.79
CA ASP A 97 -13.63 -19.74 -0.62
C ASP A 97 -12.61 -18.67 -1.07
N LYS A 98 -12.10 -18.83 -2.28
CA LYS A 98 -11.15 -17.87 -2.89
C LYS A 98 -11.79 -16.51 -3.17
N ARG A 99 -13.11 -16.45 -3.27
CA ARG A 99 -13.85 -15.23 -3.59
C ARG A 99 -13.90 -14.32 -2.36
N GLU A 100 -14.14 -14.87 -1.18
CA GLU A 100 -14.01 -14.18 0.10
C GLU A 100 -12.58 -13.67 0.29
N ALA A 101 -11.57 -14.49 -0.01
CA ALA A 101 -10.17 -14.07 0.04
C ALA A 101 -9.88 -12.88 -0.89
N TYR A 102 -10.36 -12.93 -2.14
CA TYR A 102 -10.24 -11.82 -3.08
C TYR A 102 -10.93 -10.56 -2.57
N PHE A 103 -12.16 -10.67 -2.05
CA PHE A 103 -12.89 -9.52 -1.54
C PHE A 103 -12.25 -8.91 -0.30
N LEU A 104 -11.68 -9.74 0.58
CA LEU A 104 -10.97 -9.29 1.76
C LEU A 104 -9.75 -8.46 1.37
N VAL A 105 -8.93 -8.98 0.45
CA VAL A 105 -7.78 -8.27 -0.13
C VAL A 105 -8.21 -6.98 -0.81
N LYS A 106 -9.25 -7.04 -1.65
CA LYS A 106 -9.78 -5.88 -2.36
C LYS A 106 -10.25 -4.78 -1.40
N ARG A 107 -10.95 -5.15 -0.32
CA ARG A 107 -11.39 -4.21 0.72
C ARG A 107 -10.21 -3.60 1.46
N ALA A 108 -9.19 -4.38 1.81
CA ALA A 108 -7.99 -3.88 2.47
C ALA A 108 -7.29 -2.80 1.63
N ILE A 109 -7.08 -3.08 0.33
CA ILE A 109 -6.46 -2.14 -0.62
C ILE A 109 -7.27 -0.86 -0.74
N ASN A 110 -8.60 -0.99 -0.89
CA ASN A 110 -9.46 0.18 -0.98
C ASN A 110 -9.40 1.03 0.30
N LYS A 111 -9.51 0.41 1.48
CA LYS A 111 -9.43 1.14 2.76
C LYS A 111 -8.11 1.86 2.93
N PHE A 112 -6.99 1.19 2.66
CA PHE A 112 -5.67 1.82 2.76
C PHE A 112 -5.50 2.97 1.77
N TYR A 113 -5.95 2.78 0.53
CA TYR A 113 -5.95 3.84 -0.48
C TYR A 113 -6.81 5.05 -0.05
N ASP A 114 -8.00 4.79 0.49
CA ASP A 114 -8.91 5.87 0.90
C ASP A 114 -8.37 6.62 2.12
N LEU A 115 -7.68 5.94 3.06
CA LEU A 115 -6.96 6.58 4.16
C LEU A 115 -5.78 7.43 3.66
N LEU A 116 -5.00 6.91 2.72
CA LEU A 116 -3.94 7.68 2.05
C LEU A 116 -4.52 8.93 1.39
N GLU A 117 -5.62 8.79 0.65
CA GLU A 117 -6.27 9.92 -0.02
C GLU A 117 -6.79 10.97 0.97
N ASN A 118 -7.39 10.55 2.09
CA ASN A 118 -7.91 11.45 3.10
C ASN A 118 -6.80 12.14 3.90
N TYR A 119 -5.67 11.48 4.13
CA TYR A 119 -4.52 12.08 4.79
C TYR A 119 -3.93 13.28 4.00
N TRP A 120 -4.22 13.35 2.69
CA TRP A 120 -3.75 14.43 1.81
C TRP A 120 -4.80 15.48 1.43
N LYS A 121 -6.01 15.41 1.99
CA LYS A 121 -7.01 16.49 1.89
C LYS A 121 -6.85 17.47 3.05
#